data_AF-A0A191HWG7-F1
#
_entry.id   AF-A0A191HWG7-F1
#
_cell.length_a   1.000
_cell.length_b   1.000
_cell.length_c   1.000
_cell.angle_alpha   90.00
_cell.angle_beta   90.00
_cell.angle_gamma   90.00
#
_symmetry.space_group_name_H-M   'P 1'
#
loop_
_entity.id
_entity.type
_entity.pdbx_description
1 polymer ?
#
loop_
_entity_poly.entity_id
_entity_poly.type
_entity_poly.pdbx_seq_one_letter_code
_entity_poly.pdbx_strand_id
1 'polypeptide(L)'
;MDDLSFEAGDTEYKYLKILLDGQLEKKPENVLIYATSNRKHLIMETWSDRGSVGEDIFRNDTVNEKLSLAERFGIHILFMKPSQTEYLNIVEGLLLKEGIELNENIKAAALQWELT
;
A
#
# COMPACT_ATOMS: atom_id res chain seq x y z
N MET A 1 17.01 -4.05 1.28
CA MET A 1 16.34 -2.76 1.04
C MET A 1 14.95 -3.01 1.53
N ASP A 2 14.66 -2.61 2.75
CA ASP A 2 13.52 -3.14 3.48
C ASP A 2 12.40 -2.10 3.61
N ASP A 3 12.75 -0.82 3.54
CA ASP A 3 11.80 0.29 3.42
C ASP A 3 12.07 1.05 2.11
N LEU A 4 11.00 1.48 1.45
CA LEU A 4 11.05 2.29 0.24
C LEU A 4 10.31 3.58 0.51
N SER A 5 11.00 4.71 0.38
CA SER A 5 10.37 6.03 0.39
C SER A 5 10.26 6.58 -1.03
N PHE A 6 9.14 7.25 -1.28
CA PHE A 6 8.85 7.94 -2.54
C PHE A 6 8.86 9.46 -2.33
N GLU A 7 9.67 9.96 -1.41
CA GLU A 7 9.83 11.39 -1.16
C GLU A 7 10.65 12.08 -2.26
N ALA A 8 10.66 13.41 -2.26
CA ALA A 8 11.45 14.20 -3.21
C ALA A 8 12.94 14.12 -2.82
N GLY A 9 13.79 13.67 -3.75
CA GLY A 9 15.23 13.52 -3.52
C GLY A 9 15.69 12.11 -3.17
N ASP A 10 14.77 11.18 -2.91
CA ASP A 10 15.12 9.77 -2.73
C ASP A 10 15.47 9.13 -4.08
N THR A 11 16.49 8.28 -4.10
CA THR A 11 16.96 7.57 -5.31
C THR A 11 16.77 6.05 -5.21
N GLU A 12 16.35 5.54 -4.04
CA GLU A 12 16.18 4.12 -3.77
C GLU A 12 15.17 3.45 -4.71
N TYR A 13 14.11 4.17 -5.10
CA TYR A 13 13.11 3.67 -6.05
C TYR A 13 13.67 3.36 -7.46
N LYS A 14 14.80 4.00 -7.86
CA LYS A 14 15.43 3.75 -9.17
C LYS A 14 16.02 2.34 -9.25
N TYR A 15 16.59 1.85 -8.15
CA TYR A 15 17.08 0.46 -8.07
C TYR A 15 15.95 -0.55 -8.21
N LEU A 16 14.82 -0.30 -7.54
CA LEU A 16 13.64 -1.16 -7.64
C LEU A 16 13.09 -1.22 -9.07
N LYS A 17 13.07 -0.08 -9.78
CA LYS A 17 12.65 -0.01 -11.19
C LYS A 17 13.51 -0.90 -12.09
N ILE A 18 14.83 -0.82 -11.94
CA ILE A 18 15.80 -1.63 -12.70
C ILE A 18 15.59 -3.13 -12.44
N LEU A 19 15.34 -3.50 -11.18
CA LEU A 19 15.05 -4.88 -10.79
C LEU A 19 13.73 -5.40 -11.38
N LEU A 20 12.68 -4.57 -11.37
CA LEU A 20 11.37 -4.93 -11.96
C LEU A 20 11.41 -4.98 -13.49
N ASP A 21 12.21 -4.13 -14.13
CA ASP A 21 12.42 -4.13 -15.59
C ASP A 21 13.28 -5.32 -16.06
N GLY A 22 13.94 -6.04 -15.14
CA GLY A 22 14.81 -7.16 -15.49
C GLY A 22 16.04 -6.75 -16.31
N GLN A 23 16.41 -5.47 -16.28
CA GLN A 23 17.50 -4.90 -17.10
C GLN A 23 18.88 -5.23 -16.55
N LEU A 24 19.01 -5.52 -15.25
CA LEU A 24 20.28 -5.91 -14.64
C LEU A 24 20.53 -7.41 -14.79
N GLU A 25 19.53 -8.22 -14.44
CA GLU A 25 19.52 -9.69 -14.57
C GLU A 25 18.06 -10.18 -14.70
N LYS A 26 17.86 -11.37 -15.28
CA LYS A 26 16.53 -12.00 -15.34
C LYS A 26 16.07 -12.31 -13.91
N LYS A 27 14.93 -11.77 -13.49
CA LYS A 27 14.30 -12.07 -12.19
C LYS A 27 14.24 -13.60 -11.98
N PRO A 28 14.84 -14.15 -10.90
CA PRO A 28 14.80 -15.58 -10.62
C PRO A 28 13.36 -16.07 -10.43
N GLU A 29 13.07 -17.30 -10.87
CA GLU A 29 11.71 -17.87 -10.81
C GLU A 29 11.21 -18.08 -9.38
N ASN A 30 12.12 -18.22 -8.42
CA ASN A 30 11.84 -18.44 -7.01
C ASN A 30 11.81 -17.14 -6.16
N VAL A 31 11.76 -15.97 -6.80
CA VAL A 31 11.72 -14.68 -6.10
C VAL A 31 10.37 -14.01 -6.33
N LEU A 32 9.69 -13.60 -5.25
CA LEU A 32 8.50 -12.77 -5.28
C LEU A 32 8.84 -11.37 -4.77
N ILE A 33 8.39 -10.34 -5.48
CA ILE A 33 8.54 -8.94 -5.06
C ILE A 33 7.14 -8.41 -4.83
N TYR A 34 6.88 -7.88 -3.64
CA TYR A 34 5.65 -7.18 -3.30
C TYR A 34 6.00 -5.94 -2.47
N ALA A 35 5.12 -4.95 -2.52
CA ALA A 35 5.23 -3.74 -1.71
C ALA A 35 3.89 -3.49 -1.03
N THR A 36 3.92 -3.05 0.22
CA THR A 36 2.73 -2.65 0.97
C THR A 36 2.73 -1.14 1.15
N SER A 37 1.57 -0.51 1.03
CA SER A 37 1.42 0.93 1.23
C SER A 37 0.19 1.18 2.10
N ASN A 38 0.35 2.02 3.12
CA ASN A 38 -0.78 2.53 3.92
C ASN A 38 -1.57 3.63 3.17
N ARG A 39 -1.20 3.94 1.93
CA ARG A 39 -1.86 4.89 1.05
C ARG A 39 -2.48 4.16 -0.13
N LYS A 40 -3.70 4.57 -0.50
CA LYS A 40 -4.45 4.04 -1.65
C LYS A 40 -3.64 4.10 -2.96
N HIS A 41 -2.85 5.15 -3.12
CA HIS A 41 -1.85 5.26 -4.18
C HIS A 41 -0.47 5.22 -3.51
N LEU A 42 0.46 4.45 -4.07
CA LEU A 42 1.87 4.44 -3.62
C LEU A 42 2.49 5.85 -3.66
N ILE A 43 1.95 6.74 -4.50
CA ILE A 43 2.46 8.08 -4.74
C ILE A 43 1.37 9.09 -4.43
N MET A 44 1.76 10.19 -3.79
CA MET A 44 0.89 11.32 -3.50
C MET A 44 0.86 12.26 -4.71
N GLU A 45 -0.31 12.49 -5.30
CA GLU A 45 -0.54 13.68 -6.14
C GLU A 45 -0.88 14.84 -5.20
N THR A 46 0.00 15.84 -5.09
CA THR A 46 -0.31 17.04 -4.29
C THR A 46 -0.88 18.14 -5.18
N TRP A 47 -1.88 18.88 -4.69
CA TRP A 47 -2.44 20.03 -5.40
C TRP A 47 -1.42 21.16 -5.63
N SER A 48 -0.31 21.13 -4.89
CA SER A 48 0.87 21.97 -5.07
C SER A 48 1.69 21.64 -6.34
N ASP A 49 1.45 20.50 -7.00
CA ASP A 49 2.08 20.10 -8.28
C ASP A 49 1.53 20.88 -9.50
N ARG A 50 0.67 21.89 -9.25
CA ARG A 50 0.08 22.77 -10.28
C ARG A 50 0.61 24.20 -10.15
N GLY A 51 1.85 24.38 -9.67
CA GLY A 51 2.38 25.65 -9.18
C GLY A 51 3.77 26.00 -9.71
N SER A 52 3.78 26.94 -10.67
CA SER A 52 4.91 27.62 -11.31
C SER A 52 5.70 26.83 -12.38
N VAL A 53 5.55 27.33 -13.61
CA VAL A 53 5.90 26.76 -14.94
C VAL A 53 7.33 26.18 -15.07
N GLY A 54 8.27 26.54 -14.20
CA GLY A 54 9.67 26.08 -14.25
C GLY A 54 10.02 24.90 -13.33
N GLU A 55 9.45 24.86 -12.12
CA GLU A 55 9.63 23.73 -11.17
C GLU A 55 8.61 22.61 -11.44
N ASP A 56 7.48 22.95 -12.06
CA ASP A 56 6.41 22.01 -12.42
C ASP A 56 6.89 20.90 -13.38
N ILE A 57 7.82 21.19 -14.30
CA ILE A 57 8.26 20.21 -15.32
C ILE A 57 9.04 19.07 -14.66
N PHE A 58 10.06 19.40 -13.86
CA PHE A 58 10.87 18.39 -13.16
C PHE A 58 10.05 17.61 -12.10
N ARG A 59 9.07 18.26 -11.47
CA ARG A 59 8.16 17.60 -10.52
C ARG A 59 7.20 16.63 -11.23
N ASN A 60 6.61 17.03 -12.35
CA ASN A 60 5.74 16.15 -13.15
C ASN A 60 6.52 14.94 -13.70
N ASP A 61 7.76 15.12 -14.14
CA ASP A 61 8.62 14.00 -14.55
C ASP A 61 8.87 13.03 -13.39
N THR A 62 9.06 13.55 -12.17
CA THR A 62 9.24 12.72 -10.97
C THR A 62 7.97 11.95 -10.62
N VAL A 63 6.78 12.56 -10.73
CA VAL A 63 5.49 11.90 -10.49
C VAL A 63 5.24 10.81 -11.54
N ASN A 64 5.43 11.12 -12.82
CA ASN A 64 5.28 10.16 -13.92
C ASN A 64 6.26 8.98 -13.79
N GLU A 65 7.51 9.24 -13.38
CA GLU A 65 8.50 8.19 -13.17
C GLU A 65 8.07 7.24 -12.05
N LYS A 66 7.60 7.78 -10.93
CA LYS A 66 7.10 6.96 -9.83
C LYS A 66 5.84 6.19 -10.24
N LEU A 67 4.91 6.81 -10.97
CA LEU A 67 3.69 6.14 -11.43
C LEU A 67 4.04 4.94 -12.32
N SER A 68 5.00 5.12 -13.22
CA SER A 68 5.52 4.03 -14.06
C SER A 68 6.08 2.88 -13.21
N LEU A 69 6.66 3.16 -12.04
CA LEU A 69 7.14 2.11 -11.12
C LEU A 69 5.97 1.35 -10.49
N ALA A 70 4.93 2.06 -10.06
CA ALA A 70 3.74 1.45 -9.48
C ALA A 70 3.02 0.52 -10.47
N GLU A 71 2.92 0.92 -11.75
CA GLU A 71 2.30 0.11 -12.81
C GLU A 71 3.03 -1.22 -13.10
N ARG A 72 4.31 -1.34 -12.71
CA ARG A 72 5.06 -2.61 -12.87
C ARG A 72 4.65 -3.67 -11.86
N PHE A 73 3.96 -3.30 -10.79
CA PHE A 73 3.28 -4.27 -9.94
C PHE A 73 1.99 -4.71 -10.63
N GLY A 74 2.04 -5.84 -11.33
CA GLY A 74 0.90 -6.32 -12.12
C GLY A 74 -0.35 -6.73 -11.32
N ILE A 75 -0.26 -6.83 -9.98
CA ILE A 75 -1.38 -7.13 -9.10
C ILE A 75 -1.43 -6.10 -7.98
N HIS A 76 -2.59 -5.45 -7.84
CA HIS A 76 -2.89 -4.55 -6.75
C HIS A 76 -3.92 -5.18 -5.81
N ILE A 77 -3.57 -5.27 -4.53
CA ILE A 77 -4.48 -5.75 -3.47
C ILE A 77 -4.84 -4.56 -2.59
N LEU A 78 -6.13 -4.22 -2.54
CA LEU A 78 -6.64 -3.12 -1.74
C LEU A 78 -7.28 -3.66 -0.45
N PHE A 79 -6.80 -3.16 0.69
CA PHE A 79 -7.42 -3.40 1.99
C PHE A 79 -8.35 -2.22 2.31
N MET A 80 -9.66 -2.45 2.18
CA MET A 80 -10.67 -1.46 2.54
C MET A 80 -11.10 -1.65 4.00
N LYS A 81 -11.69 -0.60 4.59
CA LYS A 81 -12.38 -0.74 5.87
C LYS A 81 -13.45 -1.83 5.71
N PRO A 82 -13.46 -2.87 6.55
CA PRO A 82 -14.49 -3.91 6.48
C PRO A 82 -15.86 -3.31 6.78
N SER A 83 -16.90 -3.90 6.21
CA SER A 83 -18.26 -3.69 6.70
C SER A 83 -18.38 -4.18 8.15
N GLN A 84 -19.39 -3.70 8.87
CA GLN A 84 -19.65 -4.14 10.25
C GLN A 84 -19.75 -5.68 10.36
N THR A 85 -20.39 -6.33 9.37
CA THR A 85 -20.52 -7.79 9.33
C THR A 85 -19.16 -8.47 9.13
N GLU A 86 -18.34 -8.00 8.19
CA GLU A 86 -16.98 -8.53 7.97
C GLU A 86 -16.10 -8.32 9.20
N TYR A 87 -16.21 -7.16 9.84
CA TYR A 87 -15.51 -6.86 11.08
C TYR A 87 -15.89 -7.84 12.19
N LEU A 88 -17.19 -8.10 12.39
CA LEU A 88 -17.64 -9.09 13.38
C LEU A 88 -17.18 -10.52 13.04
N ASN A 89 -17.12 -10.89 11.76
CA ASN A 89 -16.57 -12.19 11.34
C ASN A 89 -15.06 -12.29 11.63
N ILE A 90 -14.31 -11.20 11.48
CA ILE A 90 -12.89 -11.14 11.86
C ILE A 90 -12.76 -11.35 13.38
N VAL A 91 -13.57 -10.66 14.18
CA VAL A 91 -13.59 -10.81 15.64
C VAL A 91 -13.92 -12.25 16.04
N GLU A 92 -14.95 -12.85 15.47
CA GLU A 92 -15.32 -14.24 15.71
C GLU A 92 -14.17 -15.19 15.35
N GLY A 93 -13.55 -15.02 14.18
CA GLY A 93 -12.41 -15.83 13.75
C GLY A 93 -11.19 -15.72 14.68
N LEU A 94 -10.99 -14.57 15.32
CA LEU A 94 -9.95 -14.39 16.34
C LEU A 94 -10.32 -15.07 17.66
N LEU A 95 -11.57 -14.97 18.10
CA LEU A 95 -12.07 -15.61 19.33
C LEU A 95 -12.06 -17.12 19.24
N LEU A 96 -12.43 -17.69 18.08
CA LEU A 96 -12.43 -19.13 17.84
C LEU A 96 -11.03 -19.75 17.95
N LYS A 97 -9.97 -19.00 17.58
CA LYS A 97 -8.58 -19.46 17.77
C LYS A 97 -8.20 -19.61 19.25
N GLU A 98 -8.87 -18.85 20.12
CA GLU A 98 -8.72 -18.92 21.57
C GLU A 98 -9.79 -19.80 22.24
N GLY A 99 -10.65 -20.46 21.45
CA GLY A 99 -11.73 -21.31 21.96
C GLY A 99 -12.88 -20.54 22.62
N ILE A 100 -13.04 -19.26 22.31
CA ILE A 100 -14.10 -18.39 22.84
C ILE A 100 -15.22 -18.25 21.81
N GLU A 101 -16.46 -18.45 22.22
CA GLU A 101 -17.62 -18.22 21.37
C GLU A 101 -18.05 -16.75 21.39
N LEU A 102 -18.41 -16.22 20.21
CA LEU A 102 -18.95 -14.87 20.10
C LEU A 102 -20.35 -14.83 20.73
N ASN A 103 -20.53 -13.98 21.74
CA ASN A 103 -21.83 -13.70 22.35
C ASN A 103 -22.24 -12.23 22.16
N GLU A 104 -23.49 -11.89 22.48
CA GLU A 104 -24.02 -10.54 22.28
C GLU A 104 -23.27 -9.46 23.07
N ASN A 105 -22.73 -9.78 24.26
CA ASN A 105 -21.93 -8.82 25.03
C ASN A 105 -20.59 -8.52 24.34
N ILE A 106 -19.91 -9.55 23.84
CA ILE A 106 -18.64 -9.40 23.11
C ILE A 106 -18.87 -8.65 21.80
N LYS A 107 -19.94 -8.97 21.08
CA LYS A 107 -20.34 -8.27 19.86
C LYS A 107 -20.59 -6.79 20.11
N ALA A 108 -21.35 -6.44 21.16
CA ALA A 108 -21.58 -5.05 21.52
C ALA A 108 -20.28 -4.30 21.87
N ALA A 109 -19.39 -4.94 22.64
CA ALA A 109 -18.09 -4.37 22.99
C ALA A 109 -17.20 -4.17 21.75
N ALA A 110 -17.19 -5.13 20.82
CA ALA A 110 -16.42 -5.05 19.58
C ALA A 110 -16.90 -3.90 18.69
N LEU A 111 -18.22 -3.69 18.58
CA LEU A 111 -18.79 -2.57 17.83
C LEU A 111 -18.51 -1.22 18.47
N GLN A 112 -18.48 -1.15 19.80
CA GLN A 112 -18.07 0.06 20.50
C GLN A 112 -16.60 0.39 20.24
N TRP A 113 -15.73 -0.61 20.19
CA TRP A 113 -14.32 -0.44 19.86
C TRP A 113 -14.10 0.05 18.42
N GLU A 114 -14.88 -0.43 17.45
CA GLU A 114 -14.78 -0.01 16.04
C GLU A 114 -15.10 1.48 15.81
N LEU A 115 -15.90 2.09 16.70
CA LEU A 115 -16.30 3.50 16.64
C LEU A 115 -15.29 4.46 17.31
N THR A 116 -14.24 3.93 17.95
CA THR A 116 -13.20 4.70 18.65
C THR A 116 -12.05 5.01 17.71
#